data_AF-A0A1B0DPH0-F1
#
_entry.id   AF-A0A1B0DPH0-F1
#
_cell.length_a   1.000
_cell.length_b   1.000
_cell.length_c   1.000
_cell.angle_alpha   90.00
_cell.angle_beta   90.00
_cell.angle_gamma   90.00
#
_symmetry.space_group_name_H-M   'P 1'
#
loop_
_entity.id
_entity.type
_entity.pdbx_description
1 polymer ?
#
loop_
_entity_poly.entity_id
_entity_poly.type
_entity_poly.pdbx_seq_one_letter_code
_entity_poly.pdbx_strand_id
1 'polypeptide(L)'
;MVILCEQRKCQEEVFILALNYMDRHLRRKIVPKTSLQLLASACLLLASKLREPSCKSLSADVLVYFTDSSITKYELILFIYLFGNFLGSFQEGFSGESYKQ
;
A
#
# COMPACT_ATOMS: atom_id res chain seq x y z
N MET A 1 -3.70 5.22 7.77
CA MET A 1 -3.29 5.51 6.38
C MET A 1 -3.12 7.01 6.14
N VAL A 2 -4.15 7.84 6.30
CA VAL A 2 -4.10 9.31 6.05
C VAL A 2 -3.04 10.01 6.92
N ILE A 3 -3.09 9.82 8.25
CA ILE A 3 -2.15 10.44 9.20
C ILE A 3 -0.68 10.11 8.86
N LEU A 4 -0.42 8.88 8.42
CA LEU A 4 0.93 8.44 8.04
C LEU A 4 1.41 9.12 6.75
N CYS A 5 0.51 9.28 5.76
CA CYS A 5 0.83 9.95 4.50
C CYS A 5 1.12 11.43 4.72
N GLU A 6 0.32 12.09 5.55
CA GLU A 6 0.52 13.49 5.93
C GLU A 6 1.85 13.69 6.67
N GLN A 7 2.16 12.84 7.65
CA GLN A 7 3.41 12.95 8.40
C GLN A 7 4.66 12.62 7.58
N ARG A 8 4.56 11.69 6.62
CA ARG A 8 5.69 11.31 5.75
C ARG A 8 5.80 12.15 4.49
N LYS A 9 4.87 13.10 4.27
CA LYS A 9 4.76 13.88 3.03
C LYS A 9 4.77 12.97 1.79
N CYS A 10 4.04 11.84 1.87
CA CYS A 10 3.89 10.94 0.74
C CYS A 10 3.26 11.71 -0.43
N GLN A 11 3.70 11.42 -1.66
CA GLN A 11 3.05 12.05 -2.80
C GLN A 11 1.59 11.61 -2.90
N GLU A 12 0.74 12.53 -3.34
CA GLU A 12 -0.70 12.33 -3.41
C GLU A 12 -1.06 11.09 -4.26
N GLU A 13 -0.32 10.83 -5.33
CA GLU A 13 -0.63 9.69 -6.18
C GLU A 13 -0.15 8.35 -5.59
N VAL A 14 0.68 8.36 -4.52
CA VAL A 14 1.00 7.15 -3.73
C VAL A 14 -0.24 6.79 -2.93
N PHE A 15 -0.87 7.80 -2.34
CA PHE A 15 -2.10 7.66 -1.58
C PHE A 15 -3.25 7.18 -2.48
N ILE A 16 -3.44 7.82 -3.65
CA ILE A 16 -4.46 7.39 -4.63
C ILE A 16 -4.21 5.96 -5.11
N LEU A 17 -2.97 5.59 -5.42
CA LEU A 17 -2.63 4.23 -5.85
C LEU A 17 -2.92 3.19 -4.76
N ALA A 18 -2.55 3.49 -3.52
CA ALA A 18 -2.82 2.62 -2.39
C ALA A 18 -4.33 2.47 -2.11
N LEU A 19 -5.12 3.54 -2.26
CA LEU A 19 -6.58 3.47 -2.18
C LEU A 19 -7.17 2.61 -3.30
N ASN A 20 -6.68 2.76 -4.54
CA ASN A 20 -7.12 1.93 -5.67
C ASN A 20 -6.82 0.44 -5.43
N TYR A 21 -5.67 0.10 -4.85
CA TYR A 21 -5.35 -1.27 -4.46
C TYR A 21 -6.26 -1.79 -3.34
N MET A 22 -6.52 -0.96 -2.34
CA MET A 22 -7.41 -1.31 -1.24
C MET A 22 -8.84 -1.55 -1.74
N ASP A 23 -9.42 -0.65 -2.53
CA ASP A 23 -10.79 -0.80 -3.09
C ASP A 23 -10.93 -2.10 -3.90
N ARG A 24 -9.96 -2.38 -4.78
CA ARG A 24 -9.95 -3.62 -5.58
C ARG A 24 -9.87 -4.88 -4.72
N HIS A 25 -9.13 -4.84 -3.62
CA HIS A 25 -9.06 -5.97 -2.70
C HIS A 25 -10.39 -6.17 -1.96
N LEU A 26 -11.01 -5.07 -1.50
CA LEU A 26 -12.30 -5.09 -0.81
C LEU A 26 -13.45 -5.56 -1.72
N ARG A 27 -13.37 -5.27 -3.02
CA ARG A 27 -14.34 -5.80 -4.00
C ARG A 27 -14.27 -7.32 -4.17
N ARG A 28 -13.11 -7.94 -3.90
CA ARG A 28 -12.90 -9.40 -4.10
C ARG A 28 -12.99 -10.20 -2.80
N LYS A 29 -12.69 -9.58 -1.66
CA LYS A 29 -12.66 -10.25 -0.35
C LYS A 29 -13.36 -9.39 0.69
N ILE A 30 -14.18 -10.04 1.52
CA ILE A 30 -14.72 -9.43 2.73
C ILE A 30 -13.58 -9.36 3.74
N VAL A 31 -13.10 -8.16 4.01
CA VAL A 31 -12.03 -7.91 4.99
C VAL A 31 -12.65 -7.40 6.28
N PRO A 32 -12.37 -8.02 7.43
CA PRO A 32 -12.87 -7.53 8.71
C PRO A 32 -12.26 -6.16 9.02
N LYS A 33 -13.01 -5.32 9.75
CA LYS A 33 -12.56 -3.97 10.14
C LYS A 33 -11.19 -3.96 10.82
N THR A 34 -10.88 -5.01 11.60
CA THR A 34 -9.60 -5.20 12.29
C THR A 34 -8.42 -5.34 11.33
N SER A 35 -8.64 -5.88 10.12
CA SER A 35 -7.60 -6.06 9.10
C SER A 35 -7.55 -4.91 8.07
N LEU A 36 -8.45 -3.92 8.14
CA LEU A 36 -8.43 -2.76 7.25
C LEU A 36 -7.19 -1.89 7.46
N GLN A 37 -6.74 -1.73 8.71
CA GLN A 37 -5.48 -1.02 8.99
C GLN A 37 -4.28 -1.77 8.39
N LEU A 38 -4.25 -3.10 8.50
CA LEU A 38 -3.20 -3.94 7.90
C LEU A 38 -3.18 -3.76 6.39
N LEU A 39 -4.35 -3.91 5.77
CA LEU A 39 -4.56 -3.74 4.33
C LEU A 39 -4.08 -2.37 3.86
N ALA A 40 -4.56 -1.30 4.51
CA ALA A 40 -4.20 0.07 4.13
C ALA A 40 -2.70 0.34 4.30
N SER A 41 -2.09 -0.14 5.40
CA SER A 41 -0.65 -0.02 5.66
C SER A 41 0.19 -0.78 4.63
N ALA A 42 -0.23 -1.99 4.26
CA ALA A 42 0.46 -2.79 3.25
C ALA A 42 0.31 -2.21 1.84
N CYS A 43 -0.88 -1.76 1.45
CA CYS A 43 -1.12 -1.09 0.17
C CYS A 43 -0.29 0.20 0.04
N LEU A 44 -0.16 0.95 1.13
CA LEU A 44 0.66 2.17 1.16
C LEU A 44 2.15 1.88 1.04
N LEU A 45 2.64 0.87 1.75
CA LEU A 45 4.02 0.39 1.65
C LEU A 45 4.37 -0.05 0.21
N LEU A 46 3.46 -0.78 -0.42
CA LEU A 46 3.58 -1.27 -1.78
C LEU A 46 3.58 -0.12 -2.80
N ALA A 47 2.62 0.81 -2.69
CA ALA A 47 2.53 1.96 -3.58
C ALA A 47 3.75 2.88 -3.45
N SER A 48 4.25 3.11 -2.23
CA SER A 48 5.46 3.89 -1.98
C SER A 48 6.69 3.20 -2.57
N LYS A 49 6.82 1.88 -2.45
CA LYS A 49 7.91 1.12 -3.09
C LYS A 49 7.88 1.12 -4.62
N LEU A 50 6.70 1.23 -5.24
CA LEU A 50 6.53 1.22 -6.69
C LEU A 50 6.72 2.59 -7.34
N ARG A 51 6.29 3.66 -6.67
CA ARG A 51 6.32 5.03 -7.22
C ARG A 51 7.46 5.89 -6.72
N GLU A 52 7.93 5.68 -5.49
CA GLU A 52 9.00 6.49 -4.93
C GLU A 52 10.37 5.85 -5.19
N PRO A 53 11.43 6.65 -5.42
CA PRO A 53 12.78 6.13 -5.47
C PRO A 53 13.10 5.41 -4.16
N SER A 54 13.86 4.31 -4.22
CA SER A 54 14.13 3.38 -3.13
C SER A 54 14.55 4.01 -1.79
N CYS A 55 15.13 5.22 -1.81
CA CYS A 55 15.53 6.00 -0.63
C CYS A 55 14.37 6.73 0.10
N LYS A 56 13.25 7.03 -0.58
CA LYS A 56 12.07 7.68 0.02
C LYS A 56 10.97 6.70 0.45
N SER A 57 11.09 5.44 0.02
CA SER A 57 10.06 4.45 0.30
C SER A 57 9.82 4.26 1.79
N LEU A 58 8.56 4.18 2.19
CA LEU A 58 8.16 3.85 3.55
C LEU A 58 8.80 2.52 3.96
N SER A 59 9.36 2.46 5.18
CA SER A 59 9.81 1.19 5.75
C SER A 59 8.67 0.49 6.48
N ALA A 60 8.66 -0.84 6.45
CA ALA A 60 7.71 -1.64 7.22
C ALA A 60 7.81 -1.35 8.72
N ASP A 61 9.00 -1.09 9.23
CA ASP A 61 9.24 -0.79 10.66
C ASP A 61 8.53 0.51 11.10
N VAL A 62 8.46 1.49 10.19
CA VAL A 62 7.74 2.75 10.41
C VAL A 62 6.25 2.48 10.51
N LEU A 63 5.70 1.68 9.60
CA LEU A 63 4.27 1.35 9.61
C LEU A 63 3.87 0.59 10.88
N VAL A 64 4.68 -0.38 11.31
CA VAL A 64 4.45 -1.12 12.56
C VAL A 64 4.43 -0.17 13.77
N TYR A 65 5.38 0.76 13.84
CA TYR A 65 5.42 1.78 14.90
C TYR A 65 4.17 2.67 14.89
N PHE A 66 3.76 3.16 13.72
CA PHE A 66 2.62 4.05 13.58
C PHE A 66 1.26 3.38 13.75
N THR A 67 1.24 2.05 13.72
CA THR A 67 0.04 1.27 13.97
C THR A 67 0.01 0.72 15.38
N ASP A 68 0.81 1.29 16.30
CA ASP A 68 0.89 0.89 17.70
C ASP A 68 1.17 -0.62 17.87
N SER A 69 1.99 -1.18 16.98
CA SER A 69 2.27 -2.62 16.88
C SER A 69 1.04 -3.51 16.73
N SER A 70 -0.12 -2.95 16.34
CA SER A 70 -1.33 -3.71 16.02
C SER A 70 -1.15 -4.58 14.78
N ILE A 71 -0.11 -4.31 13.99
CA ILE A 71 0.28 -5.00 12.77
C ILE A 71 1.72 -5.42 12.89
N THR A 72 2.02 -6.66 12.48
CA THR A 72 3.38 -7.16 12.46
C THR A 72 4.06 -6.93 11.12
N LYS A 73 5.41 -6.81 11.13
CA LYS A 73 6.22 -6.76 9.91
C LYS A 73 6.01 -8.00 9.04
N TYR A 74 5.78 -9.16 9.65
CA TYR A 74 5.50 -10.39 8.95
C TYR A 74 4.20 -10.30 8.13
N GLU A 75 3.12 -9.79 8.72
CA GLU A 75 1.86 -9.59 7.99
C GLU A 75 2.00 -8.61 6.83
N LEU A 76 2.75 -7.52 7.01
CA LEU A 76 3.06 -6.58 5.92
C LEU A 76 3.81 -7.25 4.77
N ILE A 77 4.85 -8.04 5.08
CA ILE A 77 5.65 -8.75 4.07
C ILE A 77 4.81 -9.82 3.37
N LEU A 78 4.04 -10.59 4.12
CA LEU A 78 3.15 -11.63 3.58
C LEU A 78 2.13 -11.02 2.63
N PHE A 79 1.54 -9.88 3.02
CA PHE A 79 0.62 -9.15 2.17
C PHE A 79 1.31 -8.66 0.90
N ILE A 80 2.49 -8.03 1.00
CA ILE A 80 3.26 -7.61 -0.18
C ILE A 80 3.61 -8.78 -1.09
N TYR A 81 3.95 -9.94 -0.55
CA TYR A 81 4.25 -11.11 -1.35
C TYR A 81 3.00 -11.63 -2.07
N LEU A 82 1.89 -11.81 -1.34
CA LEU A 82 0.61 -12.26 -1.91
C LEU A 82 0.09 -11.27 -2.96
N PHE A 83 0.14 -9.98 -2.64
CA PHE A 83 -0.32 -8.90 -3.51
C PHE A 83 0.67 -8.60 -4.63
N GLY A 84 1.96 -8.86 -4.46
CA GLY A 84 2.99 -8.77 -5.49
C GLY A 84 2.81 -9.85 -6.55
N ASN A 85 2.49 -11.08 -6.15
CA ASN A 85 2.06 -12.13 -7.08
C ASN A 85 0.78 -11.74 -7.83
N PHE A 86 -0.14 -11.07 -7.14
CA PHE A 86 -1.36 -10.51 -7.74
C PHE A 86 -1.08 -9.32 -8.68
N LEU A 87 -0.09 -8.47 -8.37
CA LEU A 87 0.33 -7.35 -9.21
C LEU A 87 1.19 -7.79 -10.39
N GLY A 88 1.90 -8.92 -10.30
CA GLY A 88 2.62 -9.50 -11.44
C GLY A 88 1.68 -9.85 -12.59
N SER A 89 0.42 -10.20 -12.29
CA SER A 89 -0.66 -10.37 -13.27
C SER A 89 -1.38 -9.04 -13.63
N PHE A 90 -0.94 -7.92 -13.05
CA PHE A 90 -1.54 -6.59 -13.17
C PHE A 90 -0.61 -5.57 -13.85
N GLN A 91 0.71 -5.80 -13.84
CA GLN A 91 1.70 -4.88 -14.41
C GLN A 91 1.56 -4.72 -15.93
N GLU A 92 0.93 -5.68 -16.63
CA GLU A 92 0.54 -5.56 -18.04
C GLU A 92 -0.51 -4.46 -18.31
N GLY A 93 -1.23 -3.97 -17.28
CA GLY A 93 -2.25 -2.93 -17.41
C GLY A 93 -1.84 -1.53 -16.92
N PHE A 94 -0.61 -1.35 -16.43
CA PHE A 94 -0.14 -0.06 -15.89
C PHE A 94 0.94 0.63 -16.76
N SER A 95 1.36 -0.02 -17.85
CA SER A 95 2.19 0.64 -18.86
C SER A 95 1.33 1.44 -19.83
N GLY A 96 0.84 2.60 -19.36
CA GLY A 96 0.25 3.61 -20.22
C GLY A 96 -1.24 3.78 -20.01
N GLU A 97 -1.62 4.65 -19.08
CA GLU A 97 -2.56 5.73 -19.38
C GLU A 97 -2.56 6.77 -18.25
N SER A 98 -2.34 8.02 -18.66
CA SER A 98 -2.87 9.24 -18.02
C SER A 98 -2.24 9.73 -16.71
N TYR A 99 -1.01 10.25 -16.83
CA TYR A 99 -0.61 11.49 -16.13
C TYR A 99 -0.51 12.64 -17.15
N LYS A 100 -1.66 13.02 -17.71
CA LYS A 100 -1.88 14.34 -18.31
C LYS A 100 -3.32 14.73 -18.04
N GLN A 101 -3.50 15.61 -17.07
CA GLN A 101 -4.42 16.74 -17.14
C GLN A 101 -3.80 17.88 -16.34
#